data_AF-A0A820NR22-F1
#
_entry.id   AF-A0A820NR22-F1
#
_cell.length_a   1.000
_cell.length_b   1.000
_cell.length_c   1.000
_cell.angle_alpha   90.00
_cell.angle_beta   90.00
_cell.angle_gamma   90.00
#
_symmetry.space_group_name_H-M   'P 1'
#
loop_
_entity.id
_entity.type
_entity.pdbx_description
1 polymer ?
#
loop_
_entity_poly.entity_id
_entity_poly.type
_entity_poly.pdbx_seq_one_letter_code
_entity_poly.pdbx_strand_id
1 'polypeptide(L)'
;MISRYIFVCLYFISFFLINRVYDLYQYYFHLSTHNLFSQQIVSINQLNIEQLQHILNIRGITYININEKYDLIKMVEQTGSVRKSELSESLEDHTKRQTTIFSSYKQLLDFVDDCKDNIWFIHLLPNEKRRQSIIYLSPDKWQIIERRLSLFNIQTGILSCSNNEYSNLCRTLNTERFILLVPTINRRSINIYSYNIDSMKNYNYQYILKWLSKTLENHINKNFDWYELSTKNRSVLEFQINSNLYASIIPIYYFTLLYRYGSVINFRLNFQ
;
A
#
# COMPACT_ATOMS: atom_id res chain seq x y z
N MET A 1 58.91 -17.11 -5.74
CA MET A 1 57.75 -16.51 -6.43
C MET A 1 56.43 -16.76 -5.70
N ILE A 2 56.14 -18.00 -5.29
CA ILE A 2 54.89 -18.37 -4.58
C ILE A 2 54.62 -17.58 -3.28
N SER A 3 55.64 -17.25 -2.48
CA SER A 3 55.43 -16.50 -1.22
C SER A 3 54.84 -15.11 -1.43
N ARG A 4 55.22 -14.40 -2.49
CA ARG A 4 54.69 -13.05 -2.80
C ARG A 4 53.21 -13.08 -3.16
N TYR A 5 52.76 -14.11 -3.90
CA TYR A 5 51.35 -14.27 -4.23
C TYR A 5 50.51 -14.61 -2.99
N ILE A 6 51.04 -15.41 -2.06
CA ILE A 6 50.37 -15.73 -0.78
C ILE A 6 50.14 -14.45 0.05
N PHE A 7 51.14 -13.57 0.14
CA PHE A 7 50.98 -12.29 0.85
C PHE A 7 49.94 -11.37 0.22
N VAL A 8 49.87 -11.34 -1.12
CA VAL A 8 48.84 -10.56 -1.83
C VAL A 8 47.45 -11.15 -1.61
N CYS A 9 47.29 -12.48 -1.66
CA CYS A 9 46.01 -13.12 -1.36
C CYS A 9 45.56 -12.87 0.09
N LEU A 10 46.48 -12.96 1.06
CA LEU A 10 46.19 -12.65 2.47
C LEU A 10 45.76 -11.19 2.65
N TYR A 11 46.38 -10.26 1.93
CA TYR A 11 45.98 -8.85 1.95
C TYR A 11 44.54 -8.66 1.46
N PHE A 12 44.17 -9.27 0.32
CA PHE A 12 42.80 -9.17 -0.21
C PHE A 12 41.76 -9.82 0.71
N ILE A 13 42.09 -10.96 1.32
CA ILE A 13 41.21 -11.64 2.28
C ILE A 13 41.01 -10.76 3.53
N SER A 14 42.09 -10.18 4.07
CA SER A 14 42.01 -9.28 5.22
C SER A 14 41.18 -8.03 4.90
N PHE A 15 41.41 -7.41 3.74
CA PHE A 15 40.65 -6.25 3.30
C PHE A 15 39.15 -6.56 3.11
N PHE A 16 38.82 -7.72 2.53
CA PHE A 16 37.44 -8.18 2.39
C PHE A 16 36.76 -8.38 3.75
N LEU A 17 37.45 -9.00 4.70
CA LEU A 17 36.92 -9.21 6.06
C LEU A 17 36.68 -7.89 6.78
N ILE A 18 37.60 -6.93 6.69
CA ILE A 18 37.46 -5.60 7.30
C ILE A 18 36.24 -4.88 6.72
N ASN A 19 36.06 -4.88 5.40
CA ASN A 19 34.88 -4.27 4.77
C ASN A 19 33.58 -4.96 5.22
N ARG A 20 33.58 -6.29 5.37
CA ARG A 20 32.39 -7.00 5.86
C ARG A 20 32.05 -6.70 7.30
N VAL A 21 33.05 -6.55 8.16
CA VAL A 21 32.83 -6.11 9.55
C VAL A 21 32.32 -4.68 9.58
N TYR A 22 32.84 -3.80 8.72
CA TYR A 22 32.35 -2.43 8.60
C TYR A 22 30.89 -2.34 8.12
N ASP A 23 30.52 -3.12 7.11
CA ASP A 23 29.14 -3.22 6.63
C ASP A 23 28.19 -3.71 7.73
N LEU A 24 28.60 -4.75 8.48
CA LEU A 24 27.82 -5.26 9.61
C LEU A 24 27.70 -4.21 10.72
N TYR A 25 28.77 -3.51 11.05
CA TYR A 25 28.74 -2.43 12.03
C TYR A 25 27.80 -1.31 11.62
N GLN A 26 27.86 -0.85 10.37
CA GLN A 26 26.94 0.15 9.83
C GLN A 26 25.49 -0.33 9.87
N TYR A 27 25.24 -1.59 9.52
CA TYR A 27 23.91 -2.19 9.61
C TYR A 27 23.39 -2.22 11.06
N TYR A 28 24.19 -2.68 12.02
CA TYR A 28 23.81 -2.73 13.43
C TYR A 28 23.64 -1.33 14.04
N PHE A 29 24.52 -0.39 13.70
CA PHE A 29 24.44 0.98 14.17
C PHE A 29 23.17 1.66 13.65
N HIS A 30 22.90 1.53 12.34
CA HIS A 30 21.67 2.02 11.73
C HIS A 30 20.42 1.35 12.32
N LEU A 31 20.45 0.03 12.56
CA LEU A 31 19.34 -0.69 13.18
C LEU A 31 19.08 -0.24 14.63
N SER A 32 20.14 0.06 15.39
CA SER A 32 20.05 0.48 16.80
C SER A 32 19.55 1.92 16.94
N THR A 33 20.04 2.85 16.12
CA THR A 33 19.64 4.26 16.18
C THR A 33 18.21 4.49 15.71
N HIS A 34 17.77 3.79 14.65
CA HIS A 34 16.39 3.92 14.16
C HIS A 34 15.34 3.29 15.10
N ASN A 35 15.66 2.17 15.77
CA ASN A 35 14.70 1.53 16.69
C ASN A 35 14.55 2.28 18.02
N LEU A 36 15.61 2.89 18.56
CA LEU A 36 15.56 3.56 19.86
C LEU A 36 14.82 4.91 19.83
N PHE A 37 14.93 5.67 18.73
CA PHE A 37 14.23 6.95 18.58
C PHE A 37 12.77 6.81 18.11
N SER A 38 12.41 5.69 17.45
CA SER A 38 11.07 5.47 16.88
C SER A 38 10.02 4.94 17.89
N GLN A 39 10.43 4.40 19.04
CA GLN A 39 9.53 3.66 19.93
C GLN A 39 8.88 4.49 21.04
N GLN A 40 9.14 5.79 21.12
CA GLN A 40 8.52 6.63 22.16
C GLN A 40 7.00 6.71 21.92
N ILE A 41 6.23 6.16 22.85
CA ILE A 41 4.76 6.21 22.83
C ILE A 41 4.31 7.62 23.21
N VAL A 42 3.36 8.17 22.46
CA VAL A 42 2.81 9.51 22.69
C VAL A 42 1.41 9.42 23.27
N SER A 43 1.10 10.28 24.23
CA SER A 43 -0.25 10.40 24.78
C SER A 43 -1.19 11.03 23.75
N ILE A 44 -2.21 10.29 23.35
CA ILE A 44 -3.17 10.65 22.29
C ILE A 44 -3.96 11.93 22.64
N ASN A 45 -4.26 12.15 23.92
CA ASN A 45 -5.03 13.31 24.39
C ASN A 45 -4.36 14.67 24.11
N GLN A 46 -3.03 14.68 24.03
CA GLN A 46 -2.24 15.90 23.78
C GLN A 46 -2.16 16.26 22.29
N LEU A 47 -2.62 15.38 21.39
CA LEU A 47 -2.52 15.59 19.96
C LEU A 47 -3.61 16.53 19.44
N ASN A 48 -3.28 17.26 18.37
CA ASN A 48 -4.22 18.10 17.63
C ASN A 48 -5.08 17.26 16.68
N ILE A 49 -6.22 17.81 16.24
CA ILE A 49 -7.13 17.13 15.30
C ILE A 49 -6.39 16.71 14.03
N GLU A 50 -5.55 17.59 13.47
CA GLU A 50 -4.76 17.30 12.26
C GLU A 50 -3.78 16.14 12.47
N GLN A 51 -3.15 16.05 13.65
CA GLN A 51 -2.24 14.95 13.99
C GLN A 51 -3.00 13.63 14.14
N LEU A 52 -4.19 13.64 14.76
CA LEU A 52 -5.04 12.46 14.85
C LEU A 52 -5.49 11.99 13.45
N GLN A 53 -5.91 12.92 12.60
CA GLN A 53 -6.24 12.63 11.20
C GLN A 53 -5.05 12.09 10.43
N HIS A 54 -3.85 12.65 10.63
CA HIS A 54 -2.61 12.16 10.04
C HIS A 54 -2.32 10.70 10.41
N ILE A 55 -2.43 10.37 11.70
CA ILE A 55 -2.27 9.00 12.20
C ILE A 55 -3.27 8.05 11.54
N LEU A 56 -4.56 8.42 11.53
CA LEU A 56 -5.59 7.62 10.87
C LEU A 56 -5.32 7.44 9.37
N ASN A 57 -4.80 8.47 8.70
CA ASN A 57 -4.42 8.41 7.29
C ASN A 57 -3.25 7.42 7.06
N ILE A 58 -2.20 7.46 7.87
CA ILE A 58 -1.07 6.52 7.78
C ILE A 58 -1.53 5.09 8.04
N ARG A 59 -2.45 4.91 9.00
CA ARG A 59 -3.02 3.59 9.34
C ARG A 59 -4.05 3.09 8.33
N GLY A 60 -4.46 3.91 7.37
CA GLY A 60 -5.42 3.53 6.32
C GLY A 60 -6.87 3.45 6.80
N ILE A 61 -7.23 4.30 7.76
CA ILE A 61 -8.53 4.28 8.43
C ILE A 61 -9.39 5.42 7.91
N THR A 62 -10.64 5.10 7.60
CA THR A 62 -11.59 6.07 7.06
C THR A 62 -12.34 6.79 8.17
N TYR A 63 -12.33 8.14 8.16
CA TYR A 63 -13.00 8.98 9.18
C TYR A 63 -14.00 9.99 8.56
N ILE A 64 -14.74 9.56 7.55
CA ILE A 64 -15.68 10.43 6.81
C ILE A 64 -16.77 10.98 7.75
N ASN A 65 -17.02 12.29 7.68
CA ASN A 65 -17.99 13.03 8.50
C ASN A 65 -17.67 13.10 10.00
N ILE A 66 -16.45 12.74 10.42
CA ILE A 66 -16.02 12.82 11.81
C ILE A 66 -15.17 14.07 11.98
N ASN A 67 -15.73 15.06 12.66
CA ASN A 67 -15.04 16.33 12.92
C ASN A 67 -14.75 16.53 14.42
N GLU A 68 -15.32 15.70 15.28
CA GLU A 68 -15.14 15.82 16.72
C GLU A 68 -13.81 15.19 17.17
N LYS A 69 -13.04 15.94 17.97
CA LYS A 69 -11.75 15.48 18.50
C LYS A 69 -11.89 14.19 19.30
N TYR A 70 -12.95 14.08 20.11
CA TYR A 70 -13.20 12.92 20.95
C TYR A 70 -13.37 11.63 20.13
N ASP A 71 -14.16 11.69 19.05
CA ASP A 71 -14.37 10.55 18.16
C ASP A 71 -13.07 10.14 17.46
N LEU A 72 -12.25 11.11 17.02
CA LEU A 72 -10.95 10.83 16.42
C LEU A 72 -9.98 10.18 17.42
N ILE A 73 -9.96 10.63 18.67
CA ILE A 73 -9.17 10.00 19.74
C ILE A 73 -9.59 8.55 19.90
N LYS A 74 -10.90 8.29 20.03
CA LYS A 74 -11.45 6.94 20.20
C LYS A 74 -11.07 6.02 19.03
N MET A 75 -11.13 6.52 17.80
CA MET A 75 -10.70 5.76 16.62
C MET A 75 -9.20 5.45 16.67
N VAL A 76 -8.35 6.42 17.03
CA VAL A 76 -6.91 6.21 17.13
C VAL A 76 -6.59 5.19 18.24
N GLU A 77 -7.23 5.30 19.42
CA GLU A 77 -7.08 4.36 20.52
C GLU A 77 -7.45 2.93 20.14
N GLN A 78 -8.55 2.75 19.41
CA GLN A 78 -9.00 1.44 18.90
C GLN A 78 -7.98 0.78 17.96
N THR A 79 -7.06 1.56 17.41
CA THR A 79 -6.12 1.09 16.37
C THR A 79 -4.72 0.85 16.94
N GLY A 80 -4.53 1.08 18.24
CA GLY A 80 -3.31 0.79 18.98
C GLY A 80 -2.55 2.04 19.39
N SER A 81 -1.51 1.84 20.21
CA SER A 81 -0.64 2.90 20.73
C SER A 81 -0.03 3.75 19.60
N VAL A 82 0.08 5.06 19.80
CA VAL A 82 0.71 5.99 18.84
C VAL A 82 2.20 6.11 19.12
N ARG A 83 3.02 5.94 18.09
CA ARG A 83 4.48 6.14 18.16
C ARG A 83 4.86 7.53 17.67
N LYS A 84 5.93 8.12 18.22
CA LYS A 84 6.47 9.40 17.73
C LYS A 84 6.81 9.40 16.24
N SER A 85 7.22 8.25 15.70
CA SER A 85 7.48 8.10 14.26
C SER A 85 6.23 8.26 13.37
N GLU A 86 5.03 8.13 13.92
CA GLU A 86 3.77 8.41 13.19
C GLU A 86 3.40 9.90 13.19
N LEU A 87 4.07 10.69 14.05
CA LEU A 87 3.88 12.14 14.16
C LEU A 87 4.92 12.93 13.38
N SER A 88 6.08 12.35 13.08
CA SER A 88 6.97 12.92 12.10
C SER A 88 6.26 12.92 10.75
N GLU A 89 6.05 14.10 10.17
CA GLU A 89 5.52 14.33 8.83
C GLU A 89 6.45 13.82 7.71
N SER A 90 7.19 12.73 7.95
CA SER A 90 8.09 12.13 6.96
C SER A 90 7.31 11.36 5.89
N LEU A 91 6.35 12.03 5.25
CA LEU A 91 6.07 11.87 3.84
C LEU A 91 7.23 12.40 2.98
N GLU A 92 8.23 13.04 3.59
CA GLU A 92 9.40 13.62 2.95
C GLU A 92 10.41 12.57 2.42
N ASP A 93 10.42 11.34 2.92
CA ASP A 93 11.57 10.43 2.69
C ASP A 93 11.36 9.28 1.70
N HIS A 94 10.39 9.40 0.80
CA HIS A 94 10.27 8.47 -0.31
C HIS A 94 10.34 9.22 -1.63
N THR A 95 11.56 9.22 -2.19
CA THR A 95 11.89 9.39 -3.62
C THR A 95 10.63 9.47 -4.47
N LYS A 96 10.38 10.62 -5.13
CA LYS A 96 9.31 10.78 -6.14
C LYS A 96 9.17 9.47 -6.90
N ARG A 97 8.20 8.63 -6.54
CA ARG A 97 7.95 7.41 -7.29
C ARG A 97 7.54 7.92 -8.66
N GLN A 98 8.28 7.48 -9.67
CA GLN A 98 7.96 7.84 -11.03
C GLN A 98 6.66 7.11 -11.34
N THR A 99 5.57 7.87 -11.41
CA THR A 99 4.27 7.33 -11.78
C THR A 99 4.42 6.56 -13.08
N THR A 100 4.10 5.26 -13.06
CA THR A 100 4.19 4.44 -14.28
C THR A 100 3.06 4.82 -15.22
N ILE A 101 3.41 5.31 -16.41
CA ILE A 101 2.46 5.66 -17.45
C ILE A 101 2.38 4.51 -18.44
N PHE A 102 1.20 3.92 -18.56
CA PHE A 102 0.89 2.87 -19.51
C PHE A 102 0.25 3.47 -20.75
N SER A 103 0.81 3.15 -21.91
CA SER A 103 0.30 3.60 -23.20
C SER A 103 -0.76 2.66 -23.79
N SER A 104 -0.83 1.42 -23.27
CA SER A 104 -1.80 0.42 -23.72
C SER A 104 -2.30 -0.44 -22.57
N TYR A 105 -3.54 -0.91 -22.70
CA TYR A 105 -4.12 -1.88 -21.76
C TYR A 105 -3.35 -3.21 -21.77
N LYS A 106 -2.80 -3.60 -22.94
CA LYS A 106 -1.94 -4.78 -23.04
C LYS A 106 -0.66 -4.62 -22.21
N GLN A 107 0.05 -3.50 -22.37
CA GLN A 107 1.25 -3.19 -21.59
C GLN A 107 0.96 -3.21 -20.08
N LEU A 108 -0.21 -2.72 -19.67
CA LEU A 108 -0.63 -2.80 -18.29
C LEU A 108 -0.82 -4.26 -17.84
N LEU A 109 -1.57 -5.07 -18.59
CA LEU A 109 -1.81 -6.47 -18.25
C LEU A 109 -0.50 -7.27 -18.19
N ASP A 110 0.39 -7.10 -19.16
CA ASP A 110 1.70 -7.75 -19.19
C ASP A 110 2.49 -7.40 -17.91
N PHE A 111 2.49 -6.13 -17.51
CA PHE A 111 3.18 -5.68 -16.30
C PHE A 111 2.56 -6.24 -15.02
N VAL A 112 1.24 -6.32 -14.95
CA VAL A 112 0.52 -6.87 -13.79
C VAL A 112 0.68 -8.38 -13.70
N ASP A 113 0.68 -9.07 -14.84
CA ASP A 113 0.94 -10.50 -14.94
C ASP A 113 2.36 -10.87 -14.53
N ASP A 114 3.35 -9.98 -14.74
CA ASP A 114 4.70 -10.16 -14.21
C ASP A 114 4.75 -9.90 -12.68
N CYS A 115 3.92 -8.99 -12.18
CA CYS A 115 3.85 -8.56 -10.78
C CYS A 115 2.71 -9.24 -9.99
N LYS A 116 2.67 -10.58 -10.01
CA LYS A 116 1.52 -11.43 -9.61
C LYS A 116 0.98 -11.25 -8.19
N ASP A 117 1.76 -10.69 -7.27
CA ASP A 117 1.41 -10.59 -5.86
C ASP A 117 1.03 -9.15 -5.42
N ASN A 118 1.00 -8.21 -6.36
CA ASN A 118 0.75 -6.79 -6.07
C ASN A 118 -0.67 -6.37 -6.46
N ILE A 119 -1.30 -5.56 -5.58
CA ILE A 119 -2.53 -4.84 -5.91
C ILE A 119 -2.15 -3.58 -6.69
N TRP A 120 -2.87 -3.31 -7.79
CA TRP A 120 -2.64 -2.13 -8.63
C TRP A 120 -3.83 -1.18 -8.61
N PHE A 121 -3.57 0.11 -8.41
CA PHE A 121 -4.55 1.19 -8.48
C PHE A 121 -4.21 2.16 -9.62
N ILE A 122 -5.09 2.26 -10.59
CA ILE A 122 -4.79 2.87 -11.89
C ILE A 122 -5.76 4.01 -12.14
N HIS A 123 -5.23 5.17 -12.50
CA HIS A 123 -6.02 6.27 -13.06
C HIS A 123 -6.19 6.06 -14.56
N LEU A 124 -7.41 5.76 -14.98
CA LEU A 124 -7.77 5.56 -16.37
C LEU A 124 -8.25 6.88 -16.97
N LEU A 125 -7.48 7.38 -17.94
CA LEU A 125 -7.78 8.60 -18.67
C LEU A 125 -8.50 8.27 -19.99
N PRO A 126 -9.69 8.85 -20.26
CA PRO A 126 -10.37 8.69 -21.53
C PRO A 126 -9.60 9.36 -22.65
N ASN A 127 -9.86 8.88 -23.86
CA ASN A 127 -9.34 9.51 -25.08
C ASN A 127 -9.77 10.98 -25.10
N GLU A 128 -8.82 11.88 -25.37
CA GLU A 128 -9.03 13.34 -25.39
C GLU A 128 -10.22 13.74 -26.25
N LYS A 129 -10.44 13.04 -27.38
CA LYS A 129 -11.56 13.30 -28.30
C LYS A 129 -12.95 12.95 -27.74
N ARG A 130 -13.02 12.02 -26.78
CA ARG A 130 -14.27 11.55 -26.15
C ARG A 130 -14.44 12.09 -24.72
N ARG A 131 -13.47 12.88 -24.27
CA ARG A 131 -13.43 13.38 -22.90
C ARG A 131 -14.57 14.38 -22.69
N GLN A 132 -15.51 14.02 -21.82
CA GLN A 132 -16.68 14.85 -21.50
C GLN A 132 -16.69 15.34 -20.04
N SER A 133 -15.74 14.89 -19.19
CA SER A 133 -15.75 15.28 -17.78
C SER A 133 -15.26 16.73 -17.59
N ILE A 134 -15.98 17.44 -16.72
CA ILE A 134 -15.67 18.81 -16.27
C ILE A 134 -14.66 18.76 -15.11
N ILE A 135 -14.56 17.62 -14.43
CA ILE A 135 -13.70 17.40 -13.27
C ILE A 135 -12.45 16.63 -13.74
N TYR A 136 -11.29 17.27 -13.56
CA TYR A 136 -9.97 16.70 -13.83
C TYR A 136 -9.24 16.45 -12.51
N LEU A 137 -8.64 15.26 -12.37
CA LEU A 137 -7.72 15.01 -11.29
C LEU A 137 -6.37 15.68 -11.61
N SER A 138 -6.03 16.75 -10.90
CA SER A 138 -4.73 17.41 -11.09
C SER A 138 -3.56 16.46 -10.77
N PRO A 139 -2.41 16.60 -11.45
CA PRO A 139 -1.22 15.79 -11.16
C PRO A 139 -0.81 15.84 -9.69
N ASP A 140 -0.96 17.00 -9.04
CA ASP A 140 -0.66 17.17 -7.61
C ASP A 140 -1.57 16.31 -6.73
N LYS A 141 -2.86 16.23 -7.07
CA LYS A 141 -3.82 15.39 -6.34
C LYS A 141 -3.49 13.92 -6.54
N TRP A 142 -3.14 13.51 -7.76
CA TRP A 142 -2.69 12.14 -8.04
C TRP A 142 -1.43 11.79 -7.23
N GLN A 143 -0.46 12.70 -7.15
CA GLN A 143 0.75 12.48 -6.37
C GLN A 143 0.46 12.24 -4.88
N ILE A 144 -0.55 12.92 -4.33
CA ILE A 144 -1.02 12.65 -2.95
C ILE A 144 -1.56 11.22 -2.82
N ILE A 145 -2.33 10.75 -3.81
CA ILE A 145 -2.84 9.37 -3.82
C ILE A 145 -1.68 8.39 -3.87
N GLU A 146 -0.75 8.57 -4.81
CA GLU A 146 0.41 7.70 -4.99
C GLU A 146 1.23 7.58 -3.69
N ARG A 147 1.54 8.71 -3.06
CA ARG A 147 2.25 8.72 -1.77
C ARG A 147 1.49 7.95 -0.70
N ARG A 148 0.19 8.20 -0.54
CA ARG A 148 -0.60 7.55 0.53
C ARG A 148 -0.83 6.07 0.27
N LEU A 149 -1.10 5.66 -0.96
CA LEU A 149 -1.28 4.25 -1.32
C LEU A 149 0.03 3.45 -1.24
N SER A 150 1.17 4.12 -1.45
CA SER A 150 2.49 3.50 -1.31
C SER A 150 2.76 2.97 0.10
N LEU A 151 2.20 3.60 1.14
CA LEU A 151 2.29 3.15 2.53
C LEU A 151 1.67 1.77 2.74
N PHE A 152 0.64 1.45 1.94
CA PHE A 152 -0.02 0.15 1.97
C PHE A 152 0.58 -0.84 0.98
N ASN A 153 1.69 -0.50 0.31
CA ASN A 153 2.30 -1.31 -0.75
C ASN A 153 1.34 -1.58 -1.94
N ILE A 154 0.42 -0.64 -2.21
CA ILE A 154 -0.42 -0.64 -3.40
C ILE A 154 0.35 0.05 -4.52
N GLN A 155 0.51 -0.62 -5.66
CA GLN A 155 1.17 -0.06 -6.83
C GLN A 155 0.22 0.89 -7.56
N THR A 156 0.75 1.96 -8.12
CA THR A 156 -0.05 3.00 -8.76
C THR A 156 0.41 3.29 -10.17
N GLY A 157 -0.52 3.58 -11.08
CA GLY A 157 -0.15 4.00 -12.43
C GLY A 157 -1.25 4.77 -13.15
N ILE A 158 -0.92 5.30 -14.32
CA ILE A 158 -1.84 6.03 -15.18
C ILE A 158 -1.96 5.27 -16.50
N LEU A 159 -3.18 4.99 -16.96
CA LEU A 159 -3.44 4.38 -18.26
C LEU A 159 -4.11 5.41 -19.17
N SER A 160 -3.42 5.80 -20.24
CA SER A 160 -3.98 6.70 -21.25
C SER A 160 -4.65 5.93 -22.39
N CYS A 161 -5.93 6.17 -22.62
CA CYS A 161 -6.68 5.62 -23.75
C CYS A 161 -6.52 6.43 -25.06
N SER A 162 -5.53 7.34 -25.16
CA SER A 162 -5.34 8.20 -26.33
C SER A 162 -4.94 7.43 -27.60
N ASN A 163 -4.06 6.43 -27.46
CA ASN A 163 -3.44 5.75 -28.60
C ASN A 163 -4.15 4.43 -28.98
N ASN A 164 -5.09 3.92 -28.18
CA ASN A 164 -5.62 2.58 -28.34
C ASN A 164 -7.16 2.54 -28.26
N GLU A 165 -7.80 2.34 -29.41
CA GLU A 165 -9.25 2.14 -29.53
C GLU A 165 -9.70 0.69 -29.25
N TYR A 166 -8.77 -0.24 -28.97
CA TYR A 166 -9.03 -1.69 -29.03
C TYR A 166 -9.15 -2.41 -27.68
N SER A 167 -9.08 -1.73 -26.54
CA SER A 167 -9.46 -2.37 -25.26
C SER A 167 -10.94 -2.11 -24.95
N ASN A 168 -11.69 -3.15 -24.56
CA ASN A 168 -13.09 -3.02 -24.17
C ASN A 168 -13.28 -1.99 -23.04
N LEU A 169 -12.25 -1.82 -22.18
CA LEU A 169 -12.21 -0.82 -21.11
C LEU A 169 -12.14 0.62 -21.63
N CYS A 170 -11.39 0.89 -22.69
CA CYS A 170 -11.28 2.23 -23.28
C CYS A 170 -12.46 2.55 -24.22
N ARG A 171 -13.12 1.54 -24.80
CA ARG A 171 -14.18 1.73 -25.81
C ARG A 171 -15.40 2.50 -25.29
N THR A 172 -15.81 2.25 -24.04
CA THR A 172 -17.01 2.83 -23.42
C THR A 172 -16.68 3.93 -22.41
N LEU A 173 -15.42 4.37 -22.36
CA LEU A 173 -14.96 5.34 -21.38
C LEU A 173 -15.11 6.77 -21.89
N ASN A 174 -16.05 7.50 -21.30
CA ASN A 174 -16.27 8.93 -21.57
C ASN A 174 -15.75 9.83 -20.43
N THR A 175 -15.51 9.24 -19.26
CA THR A 175 -15.14 9.92 -18.01
C THR A 175 -13.92 9.27 -17.38
N GLU A 176 -13.15 10.02 -16.60
CA GLU A 176 -12.03 9.45 -15.86
C GLU A 176 -12.50 8.45 -14.81
N ARG A 177 -11.76 7.36 -14.66
CA ARG A 177 -12.09 6.28 -13.72
C ARG A 177 -10.86 5.85 -12.95
N PHE A 178 -11.05 5.42 -11.72
CA PHE A 178 -10.07 4.60 -11.03
C PHE A 178 -10.34 3.13 -11.32
N ILE A 179 -9.29 2.37 -11.54
CA ILE A 179 -9.33 0.92 -11.68
C ILE A 179 -8.49 0.30 -10.59
N LEU A 180 -9.05 -0.67 -9.88
CA LEU A 180 -8.32 -1.53 -8.96
C LEU A 180 -8.19 -2.91 -9.59
N LEU A 181 -6.96 -3.34 -9.80
CA LEU A 181 -6.63 -4.70 -10.20
C LEU A 181 -6.20 -5.47 -8.96
N VAL A 182 -6.96 -6.51 -8.63
CA VAL A 182 -6.69 -7.36 -7.48
C VAL A 182 -6.37 -8.76 -7.99
N PRO A 183 -5.15 -9.28 -7.77
CA PRO A 183 -4.83 -10.65 -8.14
C PRO A 183 -5.71 -11.61 -7.34
N THR A 184 -5.94 -12.79 -7.87
CA THR A 184 -6.62 -13.86 -7.13
C THR A 184 -5.58 -14.79 -6.53
N ILE A 185 -5.61 -14.96 -5.22
CA ILE A 185 -4.64 -15.80 -4.52
C ILE A 185 -4.75 -17.24 -5.06
N ASN A 186 -3.61 -17.83 -5.41
CA ASN A 186 -3.48 -19.17 -6.02
C ASN A 186 -4.11 -19.34 -7.42
N ARG A 187 -4.48 -18.26 -8.12
CA ARG A 187 -4.99 -18.31 -9.50
C ARG A 187 -4.29 -17.28 -10.38
N ARG A 188 -4.25 -17.54 -11.70
CA ARG A 188 -3.69 -16.61 -12.70
C ARG A 188 -4.69 -15.55 -13.18
N SER A 189 -5.80 -15.37 -12.47
CA SER A 189 -6.83 -14.40 -12.84
C SER A 189 -6.67 -13.08 -12.08
N ILE A 190 -6.99 -11.99 -12.75
CA ILE A 190 -7.02 -10.64 -12.17
C ILE A 190 -8.47 -10.16 -12.16
N ASN A 191 -8.94 -9.71 -11.00
CA ASN A 191 -10.24 -9.08 -10.87
C ASN A 191 -10.10 -7.56 -11.05
N ILE A 192 -10.95 -7.00 -11.90
CA ILE A 192 -10.93 -5.58 -12.25
C ILE A 192 -12.15 -4.90 -11.63
N TYR A 193 -11.91 -3.91 -10.78
CA TYR A 193 -12.96 -3.07 -10.20
C TYR A 193 -12.81 -1.63 -10.68
N SER A 194 -13.91 -1.02 -11.10
CA SER A 194 -13.91 0.35 -11.59
C SER A 194 -14.67 1.29 -10.66
N TYR A 195 -14.16 2.51 -10.50
CA TYR A 195 -14.80 3.59 -9.77
C TYR A 195 -14.86 4.85 -10.61
N ASN A 196 -16.03 5.50 -10.67
CA ASN A 196 -16.21 6.72 -11.46
C ASN A 196 -15.80 7.96 -10.65
N ILE A 197 -14.87 8.76 -11.18
CA ILE A 197 -14.36 9.95 -10.48
C ILE A 197 -15.44 11.03 -10.38
N ASP A 198 -16.32 11.15 -11.37
CA ASP A 198 -17.41 12.15 -11.37
C ASP A 198 -18.39 11.98 -10.21
N SER A 199 -18.44 10.79 -9.59
CA SER A 199 -19.23 10.58 -8.38
C SER A 199 -18.68 11.33 -7.15
N MET A 200 -17.43 11.79 -7.22
CA MET A 200 -16.78 12.63 -6.20
C MET A 200 -16.96 14.11 -6.55
N LYS A 201 -18.05 14.73 -6.06
CA LYS A 201 -18.30 16.18 -6.23
C LYS A 201 -17.12 17.04 -5.75
N ASN A 202 -16.44 16.61 -4.68
CA ASN A 202 -15.20 17.21 -4.17
C ASN A 202 -14.14 16.11 -4.03
N TYR A 203 -12.92 16.40 -4.48
CA TYR A 203 -11.81 15.49 -4.31
C TYR A 203 -11.49 15.31 -2.82
N ASN A 204 -11.71 14.11 -2.29
CA ASN A 204 -11.29 13.74 -0.95
C ASN A 204 -10.81 12.28 -0.93
N TYR A 205 -9.54 12.11 -0.57
CA TYR A 205 -8.86 10.81 -0.47
C TYR A 205 -9.61 9.81 0.42
N GLN A 206 -10.31 10.29 1.45
CA GLN A 206 -11.08 9.44 2.37
C GLN A 206 -12.18 8.63 1.65
N TYR A 207 -12.80 9.18 0.61
CA TYR A 207 -13.77 8.42 -0.19
C TYR A 207 -13.09 7.36 -1.06
N ILE A 208 -11.88 7.62 -1.56
CA ILE A 208 -11.08 6.64 -2.31
C ILE A 208 -10.71 5.49 -1.37
N LEU A 209 -10.24 5.82 -0.17
CA LEU A 209 -9.86 4.86 0.85
C LEU A 209 -11.05 3.98 1.28
N LYS A 210 -12.23 4.58 1.46
CA LYS A 210 -13.48 3.86 1.75
C LYS A 210 -13.89 2.93 0.62
N TRP A 211 -13.78 3.37 -0.63
CA TRP A 211 -14.06 2.51 -1.77
C TRP A 211 -13.07 1.35 -1.87
N LEU A 212 -11.77 1.62 -1.67
CA LEU A 212 -10.71 0.61 -1.66
C LEU A 212 -10.92 -0.45 -0.59
N SER A 213 -11.11 -0.02 0.66
CA SER A 213 -11.32 -0.95 1.78
C SER A 213 -12.54 -1.83 1.53
N LYS A 214 -13.67 -1.24 1.10
CA LYS A 214 -14.88 -2.00 0.84
C LYS A 214 -14.75 -2.98 -0.32
N THR A 215 -14.05 -2.56 -1.38
CA THR A 215 -13.82 -3.40 -2.56
C THR A 215 -12.94 -4.60 -2.22
N LEU A 216 -11.87 -4.38 -1.45
CA LEU A 216 -10.96 -5.45 -1.02
C LEU A 216 -11.64 -6.42 -0.04
N GLU A 217 -12.39 -5.88 0.92
CA GLU A 217 -13.20 -6.69 1.85
C GLU A 217 -14.18 -7.60 1.10
N ASN A 218 -14.95 -7.03 0.16
CA ASN A 218 -15.89 -7.79 -0.65
C ASN A 218 -15.21 -8.84 -1.55
N HIS A 219 -14.05 -8.51 -2.13
CA HIS A 219 -13.29 -9.46 -2.95
C HIS A 219 -12.85 -10.66 -2.11
N ILE A 220 -12.31 -10.41 -0.91
CA ILE A 220 -11.86 -11.48 -0.03
C ILE A 220 -13.04 -12.32 0.46
N ASN A 221 -14.12 -11.70 0.95
CA ASN A 221 -15.28 -12.46 1.41
C ASN A 221 -15.91 -13.32 0.30
N LYS A 222 -15.78 -12.92 -0.97
CA LYS A 222 -16.31 -13.67 -2.12
C LYS A 222 -15.36 -14.77 -2.61
N ASN A 223 -14.05 -14.51 -2.59
CA ASN A 223 -13.06 -15.36 -3.24
C ASN A 223 -12.23 -16.17 -2.24
N PHE A 224 -12.40 -15.92 -0.94
CA PHE A 224 -11.60 -16.47 0.13
C PHE A 224 -12.49 -17.13 1.19
N ASP A 225 -12.25 -18.41 1.43
CA ASP A 225 -12.82 -19.11 2.58
C ASP A 225 -11.82 -19.02 3.74
N TRP A 226 -12.17 -18.25 4.77
CA TRP A 226 -11.35 -18.06 5.97
C TRP A 226 -11.03 -19.39 6.67
N TYR A 227 -11.89 -20.41 6.52
CA TYR A 227 -11.70 -21.73 7.10
C TYR A 227 -10.57 -22.53 6.42
N GLU A 228 -10.29 -22.25 5.14
CA GLU A 228 -9.24 -22.95 4.39
C GLU A 228 -7.82 -22.45 4.74
N LEU A 229 -7.67 -21.23 5.27
CA LEU A 229 -6.38 -20.68 5.75
C LEU A 229 -5.96 -21.26 7.08
N SER A 230 -6.92 -21.45 7.99
CA SER A 230 -6.62 -21.86 9.36
C SER A 230 -6.25 -23.34 9.49
N THR A 231 -6.70 -24.16 8.54
CA THR A 231 -6.59 -25.63 8.56
C THR A 231 -5.39 -26.16 7.79
N LYS A 232 -4.85 -25.37 6.85
CA LYS A 232 -3.61 -25.69 6.15
C LYS A 232 -2.43 -25.25 7.02
N ASN A 233 -1.81 -26.20 7.73
CA ASN A 233 -0.51 -26.04 8.41
C ASN A 233 0.60 -25.71 7.40
N ARG A 234 0.57 -24.52 6.81
CA ARG A 234 1.48 -24.10 5.75
C ARG A 234 2.66 -23.29 6.26
N SER A 235 2.63 -22.79 7.50
CA SER A 235 3.67 -21.90 7.99
C SER A 235 3.82 -21.88 9.51
N VAL A 236 5.05 -21.54 9.95
CA VAL A 236 5.45 -21.35 11.37
C VAL A 236 5.05 -19.96 11.88
N LEU A 237 4.69 -19.03 10.97
CA LEU A 237 4.39 -17.64 11.27
C LEU A 237 2.89 -17.38 11.15
N GLU A 238 2.28 -16.87 12.21
CA GLU A 238 0.87 -16.50 12.27
C GLU A 238 0.75 -14.97 12.38
N PHE A 239 -0.05 -14.35 11.51
CA PHE A 239 -0.39 -12.94 11.58
C PHE A 239 -1.84 -12.79 12.03
N GLN A 240 -2.03 -12.29 13.25
CA GLN A 240 -3.34 -12.15 13.88
C GLN A 240 -3.71 -10.67 14.02
N ILE A 241 -4.90 -10.30 13.53
CA ILE A 241 -5.53 -9.02 13.88
C ILE A 241 -6.69 -9.32 14.83
N ASN A 242 -6.63 -8.70 16.02
CA ASN A 242 -7.77 -8.60 16.92
C ASN A 242 -8.55 -7.35 16.51
N SER A 243 -9.63 -7.51 15.78
CA SER A 243 -10.55 -6.39 15.53
C SER A 243 -11.59 -6.39 16.65
N ASN A 244 -11.59 -5.36 17.49
CA ASN A 244 -12.65 -5.17 18.49
C ASN A 244 -13.99 -4.94 17.75
N LEU A 245 -15.02 -5.73 18.12
CA LEU A 245 -16.44 -5.78 17.66
C LEU A 245 -17.08 -4.54 17.00
N TYR A 246 -16.63 -3.32 17.30
CA TYR A 246 -17.32 -2.08 16.89
C TYR A 246 -16.74 -1.39 15.65
N ALA A 247 -15.55 -1.78 15.20
CA ALA A 247 -15.02 -1.37 13.91
C ALA A 247 -14.70 -2.62 13.09
N SER A 248 -15.70 -3.10 12.35
CA SER A 248 -15.60 -4.11 11.29
C SER A 248 -14.77 -3.60 10.09
N ILE A 249 -13.65 -2.93 10.35
CA ILE A 249 -12.81 -2.28 9.37
C ILE A 249 -11.49 -3.04 9.39
N ILE A 250 -11.35 -3.99 8.47
CA ILE A 250 -10.07 -4.64 8.21
C ILE A 250 -9.14 -3.57 7.62
N PRO A 251 -7.97 -3.30 8.23
CA PRO A 251 -7.04 -2.30 7.71
C PRO A 251 -6.53 -2.67 6.31
N ILE A 252 -6.31 -1.67 5.46
CA ILE A 252 -5.92 -1.93 4.07
C ILE A 252 -4.57 -2.64 3.95
N TYR A 253 -3.62 -2.37 4.86
CA TYR A 253 -2.34 -3.07 4.91
C TYR A 253 -2.50 -4.58 5.14
N TYR A 254 -3.57 -5.02 5.81
CA TYR A 254 -3.81 -6.44 6.04
C TYR A 254 -4.04 -7.15 4.70
N PHE A 255 -4.82 -6.54 3.82
CA PHE A 255 -5.08 -7.08 2.50
C PHE A 255 -3.81 -7.19 1.68
N THR A 256 -2.96 -6.17 1.69
CA THR A 256 -1.74 -6.17 0.88
C THR A 256 -0.72 -7.18 1.40
N LEU A 257 -0.62 -7.36 2.73
CA LEU A 257 0.16 -8.43 3.34
C LEU A 257 -0.39 -9.82 2.99
N LEU A 258 -1.71 -9.99 3.00
CA LEU A 258 -2.36 -11.24 2.63
C LEU A 258 -2.06 -11.65 1.18
N TYR A 259 -2.11 -10.73 0.22
CA TYR A 259 -1.76 -11.05 -1.17
C TYR A 259 -0.28 -11.38 -1.35
N ARG A 260 0.60 -10.63 -0.66
CA ARG A 260 2.05 -10.81 -0.80
C ARG A 260 2.58 -12.06 -0.10
N TYR A 261 2.02 -12.39 1.06
CA TYR A 261 2.55 -13.42 1.94
C TYR A 261 1.54 -14.52 2.28
N GLY A 262 0.30 -14.49 1.77
CA GLY A 262 -0.72 -15.48 2.11
C GLY A 262 -0.42 -16.91 1.64
N SER A 263 0.58 -17.09 0.79
CA SER A 263 1.14 -18.41 0.43
C SER A 263 2.15 -18.93 1.46
N VAL A 264 2.75 -18.05 2.28
CA VAL A 264 3.88 -18.32 3.18
C VAL A 264 3.55 -18.09 4.65
N ILE A 265 2.55 -17.27 4.97
CA ILE A 265 2.16 -16.88 6.33
C ILE A 265 0.67 -17.19 6.52
N ASN A 266 0.33 -17.73 7.69
CA ASN A 266 -1.06 -17.98 8.06
C ASN A 266 -1.66 -16.69 8.60
N PHE A 267 -2.70 -16.20 7.93
CA PHE A 267 -3.42 -15.00 8.34
C PHE A 267 -4.70 -15.39 9.07
N ARG A 268 -4.90 -14.85 10.28
CA ARG A 268 -6.14 -15.02 11.05
C ARG A 268 -6.76 -13.67 11.39
N LEU A 269 -8.07 -13.57 11.19
CA LEU A 269 -8.89 -12.47 11.70
C LEU A 269 -9.73 -12.99 12.85
N ASN A 270 -9.47 -12.48 14.05
CA ASN A 270 -10.30 -12.77 15.20
C ASN A 270 -11.22 -11.58 15.42
N PHE A 271 -12.49 -11.79 15.08
CA PHE A 271 -13.56 -10.92 15.55
C PHE A 271 -13.83 -11.31 17.01
N GLN A 272 -13.34 -10.49 17.95
CA GLN A 272 -13.71 -10.58 19.36
C GLN A 272 -14.94 -9.76 19.58
#